data_AF-A0A388P3P9-F1
#
_entry.id   AF-A0A388P3P9-F1
#
_cell.length_a   1.000
_cell.length_b   1.000
_cell.length_c   1.000
_cell.angle_alpha   90.00
_cell.angle_beta   90.00
_cell.angle_gamma   90.00
#
_symmetry.space_group_name_H-M   'P 1'
#
loop_
_entity.id
_entity.type
_entity.pdbx_description
1 polymer ?
#
loop_
_entity_poly.entity_id
_entity_poly.type
_entity_poly.pdbx_seq_one_letter_code
_entity_poly.pdbx_strand_id
1 'polypeptide(L)'
;MDFKNMLERDRLESKKISKTQSVTSQLDYDMGEGNVHIGPSDYVQWLDDRKWAFVRLEGRAFGDVPLTIEYKLEVWDSPNSAGVIIDALRCAKVAMDRGIGGPLLSPSSYFMKSPPEQYSDEEALVRTKAFIAGELKS
;
A
#
# COMPACT_ATOMS: atom_id res chain seq x y z
N MET A 1 -6.10 -9.13 -17.92
CA MET A 1 -6.17 -7.81 -17.27
C MET A 1 -6.60 -8.01 -15.84
N ASP A 2 -5.83 -7.52 -14.87
CA ASP A 2 -6.07 -7.71 -13.43
C ASP A 2 -7.47 -7.24 -12.97
N PHE A 3 -8.05 -6.25 -13.65
CA PHE A 3 -9.40 -5.73 -13.36
C PHE A 3 -10.56 -6.63 -13.81
N LYS A 4 -10.38 -7.52 -14.80
CA LYS A 4 -11.45 -8.47 -15.21
C LYS A 4 -11.73 -9.53 -14.14
N ASN A 5 -10.78 -9.74 -13.22
CA ASN A 5 -10.93 -10.61 -12.06
C ASN A 5 -11.70 -9.93 -10.91
N MET A 6 -12.19 -8.70 -11.07
CA MET A 6 -12.90 -7.94 -10.02
C MET A 6 -14.41 -8.17 -10.00
N LEU A 7 -14.93 -9.01 -10.91
CA LEU A 7 -16.31 -9.52 -10.87
C LEU A 7 -16.51 -10.63 -9.84
N GLU A 8 -15.43 -11.15 -9.25
CA GLU A 8 -15.49 -12.13 -8.16
C GLU A 8 -15.67 -11.43 -6.81
N ARG A 9 -16.88 -11.58 -6.25
CA ARG A 9 -17.29 -10.97 -4.97
C ARG A 9 -16.35 -11.31 -3.80
N ASP A 10 -15.78 -12.52 -3.78
CA ASP A 10 -14.92 -12.99 -2.69
C ASP A 10 -13.56 -12.25 -2.63
N ARG A 11 -13.03 -11.79 -3.78
CA ARG A 11 -11.79 -10.99 -3.83
C ARG A 11 -12.03 -9.53 -3.48
N LEU A 12 -13.26 -9.03 -3.59
CA LEU A 12 -13.60 -7.65 -3.19
C LEU A 12 -13.52 -7.49 -1.67
N GLU A 13 -13.99 -8.48 -0.90
CA GLU A 13 -13.91 -8.47 0.56
C GLU A 13 -12.46 -8.48 1.06
N SER A 14 -11.63 -9.38 0.52
CA SER A 14 -10.21 -9.45 0.89
C SER A 14 -9.46 -8.15 0.55
N LYS A 15 -9.75 -7.55 -0.62
CA LYS A 15 -9.17 -6.26 -1.02
C LYS A 15 -9.65 -5.11 -0.15
N LYS A 16 -10.90 -5.14 0.33
CA LYS A 16 -11.43 -4.14 1.26
C LYS A 16 -10.66 -4.19 2.58
N ILE A 17 -10.49 -5.37 3.17
CA ILE A 17 -9.74 -5.55 4.42
C ILE A 17 -8.29 -5.06 4.28
N SER A 18 -7.58 -5.52 3.25
CA SER A 18 -6.17 -5.13 3.00
C SER A 18 -6.00 -3.62 2.83
N LYS A 19 -6.90 -2.96 2.10
CA LYS A 19 -6.83 -1.49 1.90
C LYS A 19 -7.16 -0.72 3.18
N THR A 20 -8.17 -1.17 3.92
CA THR A 20 -8.55 -0.53 5.18
C THR A 20 -7.40 -0.63 6.17
N GLN A 21 -6.84 -1.83 6.36
CA GLN A 21 -5.70 -2.03 7.25
C GLN A 21 -4.49 -1.20 6.86
N SER A 22 -4.18 -1.10 5.55
CA SER A 22 -3.06 -0.29 5.06
C SER A 22 -3.17 1.20 5.40
N VAL A 23 -4.38 1.73 5.56
CA VAL A 23 -4.59 3.14 5.97
C VAL A 23 -4.60 3.25 7.49
N THR A 24 -5.35 2.38 8.17
CA THR A 24 -5.50 2.45 9.63
C THR A 24 -4.22 2.08 10.37
N SER A 25 -3.33 1.27 9.78
CA SER A 25 -2.04 0.90 10.40
C SER A 25 -1.05 2.07 10.50
N GLN A 26 -1.29 3.15 9.77
CA GLN A 26 -0.43 4.34 9.77
C GLN A 26 -0.91 5.40 10.78
N LEU A 27 -1.99 5.12 11.53
CA LEU A 27 -2.55 6.04 12.52
C LEU A 27 -2.28 5.51 13.92
N ASP A 28 -1.87 6.40 14.82
CA ASP A 28 -1.57 6.06 16.22
C ASP A 28 -2.83 5.89 17.08
N TYR A 29 -4.02 5.99 16.48
CA TYR A 29 -5.30 5.92 17.17
C TYR A 29 -6.35 5.18 16.35
N ASP A 30 -7.32 4.59 17.04
CA ASP A 30 -8.47 3.94 16.40
C ASP A 30 -9.44 5.00 15.87
N MET A 31 -9.68 4.98 14.56
CA MET A 31 -10.69 5.83 13.92
C MET A 31 -12.11 5.35 14.21
N GLY A 32 -12.31 4.09 14.59
CA GLY A 32 -13.61 3.44 14.68
C GLY A 32 -14.19 3.06 13.32
N GLU A 33 -14.87 1.92 13.25
CA GLU A 33 -15.35 1.32 11.99
C GLU A 33 -16.27 2.24 11.16
N GLY A 34 -16.99 3.17 11.81
CA GLY A 34 -17.89 4.11 11.15
C GLY A 34 -17.19 5.28 10.45
N ASN A 35 -15.90 5.52 10.72
CA ASN A 35 -15.17 6.67 10.20
C ASN A 35 -14.24 6.33 9.03
N VAL A 36 -14.19 5.05 8.62
CA VAL A 36 -13.39 4.60 7.47
C VAL A 36 -14.28 3.85 6.49
N HIS A 37 -14.43 4.42 5.30
CA HIS A 37 -15.12 3.76 4.20
C HIS A 37 -14.21 3.67 2.98
N ILE A 38 -13.83 2.45 2.62
CA ILE A 38 -13.11 2.17 1.38
C ILE A 38 -14.03 1.34 0.49
N GLY A 39 -14.52 1.99 -0.57
CA GLY A 39 -15.40 1.37 -1.55
C GLY A 39 -14.70 0.28 -2.37
N PRO A 40 -15.46 -0.69 -2.91
CA PRO A 40 -14.94 -1.63 -3.88
C PRO A 40 -14.43 -0.85 -5.12
N SER A 41 -13.34 -1.32 -5.73
CA SER A 41 -12.91 -0.74 -7.00
C SER A 41 -13.78 -1.31 -8.12
N ASP A 42 -14.37 -0.43 -8.91
CA ASP A 42 -15.14 -0.82 -10.09
C ASP A 42 -14.26 -0.85 -11.34
N TYR A 43 -14.67 -1.60 -12.36
CA TYR A 43 -13.99 -1.64 -13.64
C TYR A 43 -14.77 -0.82 -14.68
N VAL A 44 -14.14 0.25 -15.14
CA VAL A 44 -14.69 1.14 -16.15
C VAL A 44 -13.87 0.99 -17.42
N GLN A 45 -14.47 0.37 -18.44
CA GLN A 45 -13.74 -0.11 -19.63
C GLN A 45 -12.96 0.99 -20.39
N TRP A 46 -13.47 2.24 -20.42
CA TRP A 46 -12.80 3.34 -21.12
C TRP A 46 -11.63 3.96 -20.33
N LEU A 47 -11.41 3.54 -19.07
CA LEU A 47 -10.24 3.96 -18.31
C LEU A 47 -8.98 3.18 -18.71
N ASP A 48 -9.12 2.03 -19.37
CA ASP A 48 -8.03 1.15 -19.75
C ASP A 48 -7.16 0.77 -18.53
N ASP A 49 -5.87 1.11 -18.50
CA ASP A 49 -4.98 0.89 -17.34
C ASP A 49 -4.94 2.07 -16.34
N ARG A 50 -5.76 3.10 -16.58
CA ARG A 50 -5.85 4.23 -15.65
C ARG A 50 -6.73 3.88 -14.45
N LYS A 51 -6.21 4.18 -13.28
CA LYS A 51 -6.88 4.05 -12.00
C LYS A 51 -7.27 5.41 -11.49
N TRP A 52 -8.56 5.56 -11.17
CA TRP A 52 -9.10 6.72 -10.50
C TRP A 52 -9.38 6.39 -9.04
N ALA A 53 -8.95 7.25 -8.14
CA ALA A 53 -9.30 7.20 -6.73
C ALA A 53 -9.80 8.57 -6.27
N PHE A 54 -11.02 8.61 -5.75
CA PHE A 54 -11.56 9.77 -5.06
C PHE A 54 -11.36 9.55 -3.57
N VAL A 55 -10.72 10.52 -2.93
CA VAL A 55 -10.41 10.46 -1.50
C VAL A 55 -10.97 11.72 -0.84
N ARG A 56 -11.71 11.51 0.24
CA ARG A 56 -12.23 12.55 1.12
C ARG A 56 -11.68 12.30 2.51
N LEU A 57 -11.15 13.35 3.12
CA LEU A 57 -10.63 13.37 4.47
C LEU A 57 -11.34 14.49 5.24
N GLU A 58 -11.76 14.18 6.47
CA GLU A 58 -12.37 15.14 7.38
C GLU A 58 -11.57 15.18 8.67
N GLY A 59 -11.45 16.37 9.25
CA GLY A 59 -10.66 16.58 10.46
C GLY A 59 -11.01 17.88 11.15
N ARG A 60 -10.23 18.23 12.16
CA ARG A 60 -10.37 19.46 12.97
C ARG A 60 -9.02 20.14 13.12
N ALA A 61 -9.01 21.45 12.98
CA ALA A 61 -7.84 22.31 13.15
C ALA A 61 -7.73 22.83 14.60
N PHE A 62 -6.79 23.76 14.81
CA PHE A 62 -6.71 24.54 16.05
C PHE A 62 -8.06 25.23 16.35
N GLY A 63 -8.48 25.18 17.62
CA GLY A 63 -9.75 25.76 18.05
C GLY A 63 -10.98 24.95 17.64
N ASP A 64 -10.80 23.65 17.35
CA ASP A 64 -11.89 22.74 16.96
C ASP A 64 -12.61 23.11 15.65
N VAL A 65 -11.94 23.89 14.80
CA VAL A 65 -12.48 24.33 13.50
C VAL A 65 -12.52 23.14 12.54
N PRO A 66 -13.68 22.78 11.97
CA PRO A 66 -13.78 21.64 11.06
C PRO A 66 -13.00 21.90 9.75
N LEU A 67 -12.36 20.85 9.24
CA LEU A 67 -11.62 20.83 7.99
C LEU A 67 -12.10 19.68 7.11
N THR A 68 -12.07 19.90 5.79
CA THR A 68 -12.36 18.87 4.80
C THR A 68 -11.40 19.02 3.64
N ILE A 69 -10.88 17.90 3.16
CA ILE A 69 -10.04 17.80 1.98
C ILE A 69 -10.65 16.75 1.06
N GLU A 70 -10.85 17.11 -0.20
CA GLU A 70 -11.27 16.18 -1.25
C GLU A 70 -10.27 16.26 -2.40
N TYR A 71 -9.83 15.12 -2.89
CA TYR A 71 -8.95 15.05 -4.06
C TYR A 71 -9.23 13.83 -4.93
N LYS A 72 -8.92 13.97 -6.23
CA LYS A 72 -8.94 12.89 -7.21
C LYS A 72 -7.51 12.55 -7.59
N LEU A 73 -7.13 11.29 -7.42
CA LEU A 73 -5.89 10.72 -7.94
C LEU A 73 -6.19 9.96 -9.23
N GLU A 74 -5.47 10.30 -10.30
CA GLU A 74 -5.49 9.58 -11.58
C GLU A 74 -4.07 9.14 -11.93
N VAL A 75 -3.87 7.83 -12.06
CA VAL A 75 -2.56 7.24 -12.34
C VAL A 75 -2.70 6.06 -13.30
N TRP A 76 -1.60 5.70 -13.96
CA TRP A 76 -1.49 4.42 -14.67
C TRP A 76 -1.05 3.33 -13.68
N ASP A 77 -1.86 2.27 -13.50
CA ASP A 77 -1.64 1.30 -12.42
C ASP A 77 -0.47 0.34 -12.75
N SER A 78 -0.34 -0.08 -14.02
CA SER A 78 0.70 -1.02 -14.44
C SER A 78 2.11 -0.41 -14.34
N PRO A 79 2.40 0.80 -14.88
CA PRO A 79 3.72 1.43 -14.73
C PRO A 79 4.09 1.73 -13.28
N ASN A 80 3.13 2.16 -12.46
CA ASN A 80 3.35 2.42 -11.04
C ASN A 80 3.76 1.14 -10.29
N SER A 81 3.06 0.04 -10.55
CA SER A 81 3.34 -1.25 -9.91
C SER A 81 4.63 -1.88 -10.44
N ALA A 82 4.95 -1.70 -11.72
CA ALA A 82 6.15 -2.27 -12.34
C ALA A 82 7.44 -1.80 -11.65
N GLY A 83 7.54 -0.50 -11.31
CA GLY A 83 8.71 0.04 -10.59
C GLY A 83 8.93 -0.63 -9.23
N VAL A 84 7.85 -0.77 -8.45
CA VAL A 84 7.87 -1.44 -7.13
C VAL A 84 8.34 -2.89 -7.26
N ILE A 85 7.85 -3.63 -8.25
CA ILE A 85 8.22 -5.03 -8.45
C ILE A 85 9.67 -5.18 -8.91
N ILE A 86 10.18 -4.28 -9.75
CA ILE A 86 11.58 -4.29 -10.17
C ILE A 86 12.50 -4.12 -8.95
N ASP A 87 12.21 -3.18 -8.06
CA ASP A 87 13.04 -2.96 -6.87
C ASP A 87 12.92 -4.10 -5.85
N ALA A 88 11.74 -4.68 -5.69
CA ALA A 88 11.55 -5.89 -4.88
C ALA A 88 12.40 -7.07 -5.42
N LEU A 89 12.41 -7.28 -6.74
CA LEU A 89 13.21 -8.32 -7.39
C LEU A 89 14.71 -8.09 -7.19
N ARG A 90 15.16 -6.83 -7.26
CA ARG A 90 16.56 -6.46 -6.99
C ARG A 90 16.94 -6.76 -5.54
N CYS A 91 16.06 -6.50 -4.58
CA CYS A 91 16.28 -6.88 -3.18
C CYS A 91 16.36 -8.39 -2.99
N ALA A 92 15.51 -9.16 -3.69
CA ALA A 92 15.59 -10.62 -3.69
C ALA A 92 16.93 -11.13 -4.27
N LYS A 93 17.44 -10.49 -5.33
CA LYS A 93 18.77 -10.82 -5.89
C LYS A 93 19.89 -10.53 -4.89
N VAL A 94 19.85 -9.39 -4.20
CA VAL A 94 20.82 -9.04 -3.15
C VAL A 94 20.79 -10.05 -2.00
N ALA A 95 19.60 -10.49 -1.57
CA ALA A 95 19.47 -11.54 -0.55
C ALA A 95 20.10 -12.86 -1.02
N MET A 96 19.83 -13.26 -2.25
CA MET A 96 20.38 -14.47 -2.86
C MET A 96 21.91 -14.42 -2.90
N ASP A 97 22.49 -13.29 -3.30
CA ASP A 97 23.95 -13.11 -3.35
C ASP A 97 24.60 -13.15 -1.97
N ARG A 98 23.84 -12.81 -0.92
CA ARG A 98 24.28 -12.86 0.48
C ARG A 98 23.96 -14.17 1.18
N GLY A 99 23.35 -15.14 0.48
CA GLY A 99 22.91 -16.41 1.06
C GLY A 99 21.80 -16.27 2.11
N ILE A 100 21.01 -15.19 2.05
CA ILE A 100 19.89 -14.94 2.96
C ILE A 100 18.66 -15.70 2.43
N GLY A 101 18.08 -16.54 3.29
CA GLY A 101 16.84 -17.26 3.02
C GLY A 101 15.68 -16.78 3.91
N GLY A 102 14.46 -17.14 3.54
CA GLY A 102 13.26 -16.73 4.25
C GLY A 102 12.71 -15.38 3.80
N PRO A 103 11.66 -14.86 4.48
CA PRO A 103 11.05 -13.58 4.14
C PRO A 103 12.00 -12.41 4.42
N LEU A 104 12.15 -11.52 3.44
CA LEU A 104 12.90 -10.26 3.62
C LEU A 104 11.98 -9.23 4.27
N LEU A 105 11.92 -9.19 5.60
CA LEU A 105 10.98 -8.38 6.36
C LEU A 105 11.06 -6.90 5.99
N SER A 106 12.27 -6.35 5.88
CA SER A 106 12.52 -4.95 5.57
C SER A 106 12.02 -4.61 4.15
N PRO A 107 12.53 -5.20 3.05
CA PRO A 107 11.95 -5.01 1.71
C PRO A 107 10.45 -5.29 1.61
N SER A 108 9.97 -6.36 2.26
CA SER A 108 8.56 -6.76 2.18
C SER A 108 7.66 -5.68 2.76
N SER A 109 8.04 -5.10 3.90
CA SER A 109 7.30 -4.01 4.54
C SER A 109 7.19 -2.74 3.71
N TYR A 110 8.17 -2.48 2.83
CA TYR A 110 8.19 -1.29 1.99
C TYR A 110 7.48 -1.50 0.65
N PHE A 111 7.58 -2.70 0.05
CA PHE A 111 7.03 -2.97 -1.28
C PHE A 111 5.63 -3.61 -1.27
N MET A 112 5.19 -4.19 -0.15
CA MET A 112 3.94 -4.96 -0.08
C MET A 112 2.94 -4.31 0.86
N LYS A 113 1.64 -4.39 0.51
CA LYS A 113 0.53 -3.84 1.32
C LYS A 113 0.21 -4.63 2.59
N SER A 114 0.64 -5.89 2.62
CA SER A 114 0.37 -6.82 3.72
C SER A 114 1.62 -7.68 3.95
N PRO A 115 2.70 -7.06 4.44
CA PRO A 115 3.94 -7.76 4.78
C PRO A 115 3.74 -8.70 5.99
N PRO A 116 4.66 -9.65 6.22
CA PRO A 116 4.65 -10.47 7.43
C PRO A 116 4.76 -9.65 8.72
N GLU A 117 5.50 -8.55 8.66
CA GLU A 117 5.65 -7.58 9.76
C GLU A 117 5.41 -6.18 9.20
N GLN A 118 4.45 -5.46 9.78
CA GLN A 118 4.07 -4.12 9.36
C GLN A 118 4.91 -3.09 10.13
N TYR A 119 5.59 -2.21 9.41
CA TYR A 119 6.21 -1.00 9.96
C TYR A 119 5.49 0.24 9.42
N SER A 120 5.78 1.40 10.01
CA SER A 120 5.42 2.68 9.38
C SER A 120 6.16 2.83 8.04
N ASP A 121 5.59 3.61 7.12
CA ASP A 121 6.18 3.79 5.79
C ASP A 121 7.61 4.37 5.86
N GLU A 122 7.86 5.27 6.81
CA GLU A 122 9.19 5.86 7.06
C GLU A 122 10.19 4.82 7.56
N GLU A 123 9.79 3.99 8.53
CA GLU A 123 10.65 2.94 9.06
C GLU A 123 10.93 1.86 8.00
N ALA A 124 9.92 1.46 7.24
CA ALA A 124 10.06 0.50 6.15
C ALA A 124 11.08 0.98 5.10
N LEU A 125 11.06 2.28 4.75
CA LEU A 125 12.03 2.89 3.85
C LEU A 125 13.46 2.84 4.42
N VAL A 126 13.63 3.25 5.68
CA VAL A 126 14.94 3.27 6.34
C VAL A 126 15.53 1.86 6.42
N ARG A 127 14.74 0.89 6.87
CA ARG A 127 15.17 -0.51 7.01
C ARG A 127 15.47 -1.13 5.65
N THR A 128 14.68 -0.84 4.62
CA THR A 128 14.96 -1.30 3.25
C THR A 128 16.27 -0.74 2.72
N LYS A 129 16.57 0.56 2.96
CA LYS A 129 17.86 1.16 2.59
C LYS A 129 19.03 0.53 3.33
N ALA A 130 18.89 0.29 4.64
CA ALA A 130 19.90 -0.39 5.45
C ALA A 130 20.13 -1.84 4.99
N PHE A 131 19.05 -2.56 4.62
CA PHE A 131 19.15 -3.87 3.97
C PHE A 131 19.95 -3.77 2.66
N ILE A 132 19.62 -2.83 1.77
CA ILE A 132 20.35 -2.65 0.50
C ILE A 132 21.83 -2.35 0.77
N ALA A 133 22.15 -1.49 1.75
CA ALA A 133 23.52 -1.14 2.15
C ALA A 133 24.31 -2.30 2.79
N GLY A 134 23.62 -3.35 3.25
CA GLY A 134 24.26 -4.50 3.92
C GLY A 134 24.40 -4.34 5.43
N GLU A 135 23.76 -3.35 6.02
CA GLU A 135 23.73 -3.08 7.46
C GLU A 135 22.70 -3.97 8.19
N LEU A 136 21.70 -4.48 7.46
CA LEU A 136 20.67 -5.41 7.95
C LEU A 136 20.63 -6.71 7.16
N LYS A 137 20.22 -7.80 7.83
CA LYS A 137 20.14 -9.15 7.26
C LYS A 137 18.75 -9.52 6.71
N SER A 138 17.67 -8.82 7.05
CA SER A 138 16.32 -9.10 6.54
C SER A 138 15.42 -7.88 6.60
#